data_AF-A0A1M7SEJ0-F1
#
_entry.id   AF-A0A1M7SEJ0-F1
#
_cell.length_a   1.000
_cell.length_b   1.000
_cell.length_c   1.000
_cell.angle_alpha   90.00
_cell.angle_beta   90.00
_cell.angle_gamma   90.00
#
_symmetry.space_group_name_H-M   'P 1'
#
loop_
_entity.id
_entity.type
_entity.pdbx_description
1 polymer ?
#
loop_
_entity_poly.entity_id
_entity_poly.type
_entity_poly.pdbx_seq_one_letter_code
_entity_poly.pdbx_strand_id
1 'polypeptide(L)'
;MNAAVGAGLAESGRGTGRDPRLDFFRGLAMFIIFVAHVPNDAWALWIPARFGFSDATEIFVFCSGMASAIAFGGVFARRGWLMGTARIAHRVWQVYWAHVGLFLCVAALLYAVDRLQLGLPDKRYVAAVPIVPFFENTGEALLGLMTLRWTPNYFDILPMYLAILAMIPAMMALHRLGGRGAVAAAALAMWLAAQLGWTHLPSRPWAPEIDWFFNPFGWQLVFFTGFAFGMGWLPAPPVSRALAIAAAAVLLTALPFAWFKIHQGLYLPADWALTEAIARLRAQTEFLWWKSWVGGWRYLHFFALAYLAWLAAGPAGRRLAAPGRRAVPPAGPGRRMLIAAAAAALATAPHAYVDEIRAHLPALDALILALYGEGARALLGFDLFLPAERIGLAQLLHLAALATLVWSALGGRGRGWLAARGWPAAVRVVRKVGSQSLAVFLTSMVLAQAAGVWLDVVGRSPWTNAMVNLTGFAALIATAHAASWFKRQPWRGLPAEPAPSSAEPAPRPAPLAPRKAQPAPDPTRPARSSGPRAMRESCPAAEGRP
;
A
#
# COMPACT_ATOMS: atom_id res chain seq x y z
N MET A 1 -2.87 0.87 -34.36
CA MET A 1 -3.54 1.06 -33.04
C MET A 1 -3.57 -0.21 -32.19
N ASN A 2 -3.96 -1.37 -32.73
CA ASN A 2 -3.87 -2.68 -32.02
C ASN A 2 -2.44 -3.08 -31.62
N ALA A 3 -1.44 -2.69 -32.42
CA ALA A 3 -0.04 -3.05 -32.19
C ALA A 3 0.61 -2.31 -31.01
N ALA A 4 0.24 -1.05 -30.71
CA ALA A 4 0.88 -0.27 -29.63
C ALA A 4 0.35 -0.65 -28.24
N VAL A 5 -0.97 -0.89 -28.12
CA VAL A 5 -1.59 -1.45 -26.91
C VAL A 5 -1.15 -2.90 -26.70
N GLY A 6 -1.02 -3.66 -27.80
CA GLY A 6 -0.47 -5.01 -27.80
C GLY A 6 1.01 -5.07 -27.41
N ALA A 7 1.84 -4.15 -27.89
CA ALA A 7 3.28 -4.11 -27.64
C ALA A 7 3.63 -3.74 -26.19
N GLY A 8 2.94 -2.76 -25.59
CA GLY A 8 3.12 -2.44 -24.16
C GLY A 8 2.69 -3.58 -23.22
N LEU A 9 1.68 -4.35 -23.63
CA LEU A 9 1.26 -5.58 -22.94
C LEU A 9 2.14 -6.80 -23.28
N ALA A 10 2.86 -6.79 -24.42
CA ALA A 10 3.74 -7.88 -24.84
C ALA A 10 5.15 -7.76 -24.26
N GLU A 11 5.68 -6.54 -24.07
CA GLU A 11 6.94 -6.34 -23.32
C GLU A 11 6.78 -6.64 -21.83
N SER A 12 5.59 -6.39 -21.26
CA SER A 12 5.26 -6.87 -19.90
C SER A 12 4.97 -8.38 -19.84
N GLY A 13 4.88 -9.06 -20.98
CA GLY A 13 4.59 -10.49 -21.10
C GLY A 13 5.80 -11.42 -21.04
N ARG A 14 7.05 -10.91 -21.02
CA ARG A 14 8.27 -11.75 -20.92
C ARG A 14 8.68 -12.17 -19.51
N GLY A 15 7.79 -11.95 -18.54
CA GLY A 15 7.82 -12.60 -17.23
C GLY A 15 6.40 -12.85 -16.78
N THR A 16 5.98 -14.11 -16.70
CA THR A 16 4.65 -14.57 -16.24
C THR A 16 4.44 -14.37 -14.73
N GLY A 17 4.86 -13.21 -14.19
CA GLY A 17 4.83 -12.87 -12.78
C GLY A 17 4.00 -11.63 -12.50
N ARG A 18 3.08 -11.73 -11.54
CA ARG A 18 2.35 -10.60 -10.95
C ARG A 18 3.34 -9.58 -10.37
N ASP A 19 3.15 -8.28 -10.64
CA ASP A 19 4.06 -7.22 -10.17
C ASP A 19 4.17 -7.24 -8.63
N PRO A 20 5.37 -7.51 -8.06
CA PRO A 20 5.55 -7.66 -6.62
C PRO A 20 5.30 -6.35 -5.86
N ARG A 21 5.50 -5.19 -6.51
CA ARG A 21 5.30 -3.87 -5.89
C ARG A 21 3.82 -3.68 -5.57
N LEU A 22 2.96 -4.01 -6.53
CA LEU A 22 1.51 -3.86 -6.40
C LEU A 22 0.97 -4.65 -5.21
N ASP A 23 1.35 -5.93 -5.09
CA ASP A 23 0.94 -6.76 -3.95
C ASP A 23 1.54 -6.29 -2.63
N PHE A 24 2.80 -5.85 -2.63
CA PHE A 24 3.45 -5.39 -1.41
C PHE A 24 2.78 -4.13 -0.85
N PHE A 25 2.63 -3.08 -1.66
CA PHE A 25 2.03 -1.82 -1.20
C PHE A 25 0.55 -1.96 -0.85
N ARG A 26 -0.21 -2.79 -1.59
CA ARG A 26 -1.58 -3.15 -1.18
C ARG A 26 -1.60 -3.85 0.17
N GLY A 27 -0.69 -4.79 0.40
CA GLY A 27 -0.61 -5.51 1.68
C GLY A 27 -0.23 -4.61 2.84
N LEU A 28 0.74 -3.72 2.64
CA LEU A 28 1.14 -2.71 3.62
C LEU A 28 -0.05 -1.80 3.98
N ALA A 29 -0.80 -1.35 2.98
CA ALA A 29 -2.00 -0.54 3.21
C ALA A 29 -3.05 -1.29 4.06
N MET A 30 -3.22 -2.61 3.90
CA MET A 30 -4.17 -3.37 4.74
C MET A 30 -3.81 -3.38 6.22
N PHE A 31 -2.53 -3.54 6.55
CA PHE A 31 -2.08 -3.47 7.95
C PHE A 31 -2.26 -2.06 8.53
N ILE A 32 -1.92 -1.02 7.76
CA ILE A 32 -2.12 0.37 8.19
C ILE A 32 -3.61 0.68 8.38
N ILE A 33 -4.47 0.23 7.45
CA ILE A 33 -5.92 0.43 7.53
C ILE A 33 -6.46 -0.24 8.80
N PHE A 34 -6.07 -1.47 9.11
CA PHE A 34 -6.49 -2.12 10.36
C PHE A 34 -6.17 -1.25 11.58
N VAL A 35 -4.90 -0.89 11.78
CA VAL A 35 -4.44 -0.06 12.90
C VAL A 35 -5.21 1.27 12.95
N ALA A 36 -5.39 1.93 11.80
CA ALA A 36 -6.08 3.21 11.71
C ALA A 36 -7.56 3.16 12.10
N HIS A 37 -8.18 1.97 12.06
CA HIS A 37 -9.60 1.80 12.34
C HIS A 37 -9.86 1.09 13.68
N VAL A 38 -8.83 0.71 14.43
CA VAL A 38 -9.00 0.25 15.82
C VAL A 38 -9.28 1.49 16.70
N PRO A 39 -10.46 1.59 17.34
CA PRO A 39 -10.80 2.73 18.18
C PRO A 39 -9.75 2.98 19.27
N ASN A 40 -9.29 4.22 19.38
CA ASN A 40 -8.34 4.71 20.39
C ASN A 40 -7.03 3.91 20.49
N ASP A 41 -6.55 3.34 19.38
CA ASP A 41 -5.30 2.60 19.36
C ASP A 41 -4.08 3.53 19.32
N ALA A 42 -3.11 3.30 20.22
CA ALA A 42 -1.87 4.06 20.29
C ALA A 42 -1.01 3.92 19.02
N TRP A 43 -1.08 2.76 18.34
CA TRP A 43 -0.33 2.56 17.09
C TRP A 43 -0.87 3.43 15.95
N ALA A 44 -2.13 3.89 16.02
CA ALA A 44 -2.71 4.83 15.06
C ALA A 44 -2.08 6.24 15.13
N LEU A 45 -1.23 6.52 16.12
CA LEU A 45 -0.40 7.73 16.18
C LEU A 45 0.87 7.64 15.32
N TRP A 46 1.20 6.45 14.81
CA TRP A 46 2.43 6.16 14.07
C TRP A 46 2.21 5.79 12.59
N ILE A 47 0.97 5.89 12.12
CA ILE A 47 0.64 5.65 10.71
C ILE A 47 0.96 6.89 9.84
N PRO A 48 1.13 6.74 8.51
CA PRO A 48 1.48 7.84 7.61
C PRO A 48 0.55 9.07 7.71
N ALA A 49 -0.74 8.85 7.98
CA ALA A 49 -1.75 9.90 8.14
C ALA A 49 -1.42 10.92 9.24
N ARG A 50 -0.52 10.59 10.16
CA ARG A 50 -0.11 11.45 11.27
C ARG A 50 1.05 12.36 10.92
N PHE A 51 1.82 12.04 9.89
CA PHE A 51 3.04 12.77 9.52
C PHE A 51 2.91 13.53 8.20
N GLY A 52 1.81 13.34 7.46
CA GLY A 52 1.65 13.86 6.11
C GLY A 52 0.18 13.92 5.70
N PHE A 53 -0.08 14.61 4.59
CA PHE A 53 -1.46 14.80 4.13
C PHE A 53 -2.09 13.51 3.59
N SER A 54 -1.32 12.63 2.97
CA SER A 54 -1.82 11.35 2.42
C SER A 54 -1.67 10.20 3.40
N ASP A 55 -2.53 9.19 3.29
CA ASP A 55 -2.57 8.02 4.16
C ASP A 55 -2.69 6.71 3.35
N ALA A 56 -3.08 5.62 4.01
CA ALA A 56 -3.23 4.32 3.35
C ALA A 56 -4.34 4.30 2.30
N THR A 57 -5.30 5.24 2.34
CA THR A 57 -6.36 5.34 1.34
C THR A 57 -5.79 5.65 -0.04
N GLU A 58 -4.86 6.61 -0.20
CA GLU A 58 -4.27 6.89 -1.51
C GLU A 58 -3.48 5.69 -2.05
N ILE A 59 -2.73 4.99 -1.19
CA ILE A 59 -2.03 3.75 -1.57
C ILE A 59 -3.04 2.73 -2.12
N PHE A 60 -4.14 2.52 -1.40
CA PHE A 60 -5.16 1.55 -1.77
C PHE A 60 -5.88 1.92 -3.07
N VAL A 61 -6.27 3.18 -3.24
CA VAL A 61 -7.00 3.68 -4.42
C VAL A 61 -6.10 3.67 -5.66
N PHE A 62 -4.87 4.19 -5.56
CA PHE A 62 -3.89 4.18 -6.65
C PHE A 62 -3.57 2.75 -7.11
N CYS A 63 -3.27 1.86 -6.16
CA CYS A 63 -3.00 0.45 -6.47
C CYS A 63 -4.25 -0.24 -7.04
N SER A 64 -5.46 0.16 -6.66
CA SER A 64 -6.69 -0.39 -7.22
C SER A 64 -6.92 0.07 -8.65
N GLY A 65 -6.57 1.32 -8.98
CA GLY A 65 -6.52 1.82 -10.36
C GLY A 65 -5.60 0.99 -11.24
N MET A 66 -4.34 0.82 -10.79
CA MET A 66 -3.33 0.03 -11.51
C MET A 66 -3.74 -1.44 -11.68
N ALA A 67 -4.26 -2.07 -10.61
CA ALA A 67 -4.77 -3.44 -10.69
C ALA A 67 -5.95 -3.57 -11.67
N SER A 68 -6.82 -2.56 -11.73
CA SER A 68 -7.99 -2.56 -12.60
C SER A 68 -7.60 -2.41 -14.07
N ALA A 69 -6.60 -1.57 -14.37
CA ALA A 69 -6.00 -1.48 -15.70
C ALA A 69 -5.46 -2.83 -16.17
N ILE A 70 -4.67 -3.51 -15.32
CA ILE A 70 -4.10 -4.83 -15.64
C ILE A 70 -5.20 -5.89 -15.85
N ALA A 71 -6.25 -5.87 -15.02
CA ALA A 71 -7.30 -6.88 -15.04
C ALA A 71 -8.33 -6.70 -16.17
N PHE A 72 -8.65 -5.45 -16.50
CA PHE A 72 -9.79 -5.10 -17.37
C PHE A 72 -9.39 -4.31 -18.61
N GLY A 73 -8.30 -3.53 -18.58
CA GLY A 73 -7.91 -2.64 -19.68
C GLY A 73 -7.70 -3.36 -21.01
N GLY A 74 -6.97 -4.48 -20.99
CA GLY A 74 -6.77 -5.31 -22.18
C GLY A 74 -8.03 -6.06 -22.67
N VAL A 75 -9.13 -6.05 -21.91
CA VAL A 75 -10.41 -6.67 -22.33
C VAL A 75 -11.12 -5.79 -23.35
N PHE A 76 -11.19 -4.48 -23.09
CA PHE A 76 -11.80 -3.52 -24.00
C PHE A 76 -11.14 -3.56 -25.39
N ALA A 77 -9.81 -3.77 -25.43
CA ALA A 77 -9.07 -3.91 -26.67
C ALA A 77 -9.26 -5.27 -27.36
N ARG A 78 -9.26 -6.38 -26.61
CA ARG A 78 -9.25 -7.75 -27.19
C ARG A 78 -10.62 -8.37 -27.40
N ARG A 79 -11.60 -8.04 -26.57
CA ARG A 79 -12.95 -8.63 -26.55
C ARG A 79 -14.06 -7.61 -26.78
N GLY A 80 -13.69 -6.38 -27.14
CA GLY A 80 -14.62 -5.31 -27.44
C GLY A 80 -15.25 -4.66 -26.22
N TRP A 81 -16.05 -3.65 -26.50
CA TRP A 81 -16.63 -2.76 -25.50
C TRP A 81 -17.62 -3.45 -24.56
N LEU A 82 -18.55 -4.21 -25.12
CA LEU A 82 -19.62 -4.88 -24.36
C LEU A 82 -19.05 -5.81 -23.29
N MET A 83 -18.08 -6.65 -23.65
CA MET A 83 -17.43 -7.57 -22.70
C MET A 83 -16.59 -6.82 -21.66
N GLY A 84 -15.91 -5.74 -22.05
CA GLY A 84 -15.21 -4.86 -21.12
C GLY A 84 -16.17 -4.30 -20.06
N THR A 85 -17.25 -3.68 -20.49
CA THR A 85 -18.30 -3.13 -19.62
C THR A 85 -18.96 -4.19 -18.75
N ALA A 86 -19.30 -5.36 -19.30
CA ALA A 86 -19.89 -6.46 -18.54
C ALA A 86 -18.96 -6.96 -17.41
N ARG A 87 -17.65 -7.07 -17.67
CA ARG A 87 -16.67 -7.44 -16.63
C ARG A 87 -16.55 -6.38 -15.53
N ILE A 88 -16.65 -5.10 -15.89
CA ILE A 88 -16.69 -4.01 -14.91
C ILE A 88 -17.99 -4.06 -14.10
N ALA A 89 -19.15 -4.24 -14.75
CA ALA A 89 -20.45 -4.34 -14.08
C ALA A 89 -20.47 -5.53 -13.10
N HIS A 90 -19.95 -6.69 -13.50
CA HIS A 90 -19.80 -7.84 -12.60
C HIS A 90 -18.86 -7.52 -11.42
N ARG A 91 -17.80 -6.73 -11.63
CA ARG A 91 -16.91 -6.31 -10.54
C ARG A 91 -17.59 -5.34 -9.59
N VAL A 92 -18.36 -4.39 -10.11
CA VAL A 92 -19.21 -3.46 -9.33
C VAL A 92 -20.20 -4.27 -8.48
N TRP A 93 -20.89 -5.24 -9.07
CA TRP A 93 -21.80 -6.16 -8.37
C TRP A 93 -21.13 -6.89 -7.19
N GLN A 94 -19.93 -7.44 -7.39
CA GLN A 94 -19.19 -8.12 -6.33
C GLN A 94 -18.85 -7.18 -5.16
N VAL A 95 -18.40 -5.96 -5.46
CA VAL A 95 -17.99 -4.99 -4.45
C VAL A 95 -19.21 -4.42 -3.73
N TYR A 96 -20.34 -4.26 -4.43
CA TYR A 96 -21.60 -3.82 -3.85
C TYR A 96 -22.08 -4.77 -2.76
N TRP A 97 -22.15 -6.07 -3.05
CA TRP A 97 -22.52 -7.06 -2.03
C TRP A 97 -21.49 -7.19 -0.92
N ALA A 98 -20.20 -6.99 -1.22
CA ALA A 98 -19.17 -6.92 -0.19
C ALA A 98 -19.37 -5.72 0.75
N HIS A 99 -19.80 -4.56 0.23
CA HIS A 99 -20.13 -3.38 1.02
C HIS A 99 -21.33 -3.63 1.94
N VAL A 100 -22.43 -4.14 1.39
CA VAL A 100 -23.64 -4.48 2.15
C VAL A 100 -23.32 -5.52 3.23
N GLY A 101 -22.61 -6.59 2.87
CA GLY A 101 -22.21 -7.63 3.81
C GLY A 101 -21.30 -7.11 4.94
N LEU A 102 -20.33 -6.24 4.61
CA LEU A 102 -19.48 -5.60 5.62
C LEU A 102 -20.31 -4.78 6.61
N PHE A 103 -21.23 -3.95 6.10
CA PHE A 103 -22.11 -3.15 6.95
C PHE A 103 -22.89 -4.04 7.92
N LEU A 104 -23.55 -5.09 7.41
CA LEU A 104 -24.34 -6.01 8.21
C LEU A 104 -23.49 -6.77 9.24
N CYS A 105 -22.28 -7.20 8.88
CA CYS A 105 -21.36 -7.87 9.81
C CYS A 105 -20.92 -6.94 10.95
N VAL A 106 -20.59 -5.68 10.67
CA VAL A 106 -20.21 -4.71 11.70
C VAL A 106 -21.42 -4.35 12.58
N ALA A 107 -22.59 -4.12 11.97
CA ALA A 107 -23.82 -3.84 12.71
C ALA A 107 -24.19 -5.00 13.66
N ALA A 108 -24.13 -6.24 13.17
CA ALA A 108 -24.37 -7.43 13.97
C ALA A 108 -23.34 -7.59 15.10
N LEU A 109 -22.05 -7.37 14.83
CA LEU A 109 -20.99 -7.43 15.84
C LEU A 109 -21.25 -6.41 16.96
N LEU A 110 -21.43 -5.14 16.63
CA LEU A 110 -21.59 -4.08 17.62
C LEU A 110 -22.89 -4.23 18.42
N TYR A 111 -23.97 -4.64 17.77
CA TYR A 111 -25.22 -4.95 18.46
C TYR A 111 -25.06 -6.15 19.41
N ALA A 112 -24.33 -7.19 19.00
CA ALA A 112 -24.04 -8.34 19.87
C ALA A 112 -23.20 -7.92 21.08
N VAL A 113 -22.20 -7.06 20.91
CA VAL A 113 -21.40 -6.51 22.02
C VAL A 113 -22.29 -5.80 23.04
N ASP A 114 -23.18 -4.91 22.58
CA ASP A 114 -24.11 -4.19 23.45
C ASP A 114 -25.10 -5.15 24.13
N ARG A 115 -25.73 -6.04 23.36
CA ARG A 115 -26.78 -6.95 23.85
C ARG A 115 -26.27 -7.99 24.84
N LEU A 116 -25.04 -8.46 24.64
CA LEU A 116 -24.38 -9.47 25.47
C LEU A 116 -23.47 -8.85 26.53
N GLN A 117 -23.40 -7.52 26.63
CA GLN A 117 -22.60 -6.78 27.61
C GLN A 117 -21.11 -7.19 27.57
N LEU A 118 -20.56 -7.38 26.37
CA LEU A 118 -19.16 -7.78 26.18
C LEU A 118 -18.16 -6.63 26.25
N GLY A 119 -18.64 -5.38 26.24
CA GLY A 119 -17.83 -4.17 26.33
C GLY A 119 -17.99 -3.45 27.68
N LEU A 120 -17.63 -2.16 27.71
CA LEU A 120 -17.80 -1.34 28.92
C LEU A 120 -19.29 -1.08 29.23
N PRO A 121 -19.71 -1.11 30.52
CA PRO A 121 -21.11 -0.92 30.90
C PRO A 121 -21.72 0.41 30.44
N ASP A 122 -20.95 1.50 30.46
CA ASP A 122 -21.43 2.86 30.16
C ASP A 122 -21.21 3.28 28.69
N LYS A 123 -20.91 2.32 27.81
CA LYS A 123 -20.59 2.60 26.40
C LYS A 123 -21.52 1.84 25.47
N ARG A 124 -22.26 2.58 24.64
CA ARG A 124 -23.07 2.04 23.54
C ARG A 124 -22.22 1.86 22.27
N TYR A 125 -21.83 0.63 21.96
CA TYR A 125 -20.94 0.31 20.84
C TYR A 125 -21.61 0.46 19.48
N VAL A 126 -22.93 0.26 19.33
CA VAL A 126 -23.63 0.57 18.06
C VAL A 126 -23.58 2.05 17.70
N ALA A 127 -23.27 2.94 18.66
CA ALA A 127 -23.07 4.37 18.43
C ALA A 127 -21.59 4.74 18.18
N ALA A 128 -20.65 3.78 18.24
CA ALA A 128 -19.23 4.03 17.96
C ALA A 128 -18.94 4.33 16.48
N VAL A 129 -19.84 3.91 15.60
CA VAL A 129 -19.87 4.24 14.17
C VAL A 129 -21.28 4.72 13.83
N PRO A 130 -21.48 5.54 12.77
CA PRO A 130 -22.77 6.17 12.49
C PRO A 130 -23.79 5.19 11.86
N ILE A 131 -24.11 4.10 12.56
CA ILE A 131 -25.03 3.05 12.12
C ILE A 131 -26.33 3.01 12.93
N VAL A 132 -26.45 3.82 13.98
CA VAL A 132 -27.65 3.93 14.83
C VAL A 132 -28.96 4.06 14.02
N PRO A 133 -29.03 4.85 12.91
CA PRO A 133 -30.24 4.94 12.10
C PRO A 133 -30.73 3.59 11.56
N PHE A 134 -29.85 2.59 11.38
CA PHE A 134 -30.24 1.26 10.93
C PHE A 134 -31.12 0.52 11.93
N PHE A 135 -30.99 0.82 13.22
CA PHE A 135 -31.79 0.20 14.28
C PHE A 135 -33.02 1.04 14.62
N GLU A 136 -32.87 2.36 14.62
CA GLU A 136 -33.93 3.29 15.06
C GLU A 136 -34.89 3.70 13.91
N ASN A 137 -34.42 3.71 12.67
CA ASN A 137 -35.21 3.99 11.45
C ASN A 137 -34.87 2.98 10.34
N THR A 138 -35.12 1.69 10.63
CA THR A 138 -34.67 0.56 9.81
C THR A 138 -35.13 0.65 8.35
N GLY A 139 -36.38 1.04 8.09
CA GLY A 139 -36.94 1.06 6.73
C GLY A 139 -36.21 2.04 5.81
N GLU A 140 -36.04 3.28 6.27
CA GLU A 140 -35.34 4.32 5.51
C GLU A 140 -33.84 4.02 5.39
N ALA A 141 -33.22 3.55 6.48
CA ALA A 141 -31.81 3.19 6.50
C ALA A 141 -31.50 2.01 5.57
N LEU A 142 -32.34 0.97 5.57
CA LEU A 142 -32.19 -0.19 4.67
C LEU A 142 -32.31 0.24 3.21
N LEU A 143 -33.34 1.03 2.87
CA LEU A 143 -33.49 1.54 1.51
C LEU A 143 -32.31 2.45 1.12
N GLY A 144 -31.86 3.30 2.04
CA GLY A 144 -30.68 4.16 1.87
C GLY A 144 -29.42 3.36 1.57
N LEU A 145 -29.15 2.30 2.35
CA LEU A 145 -28.02 1.40 2.18
C LEU A 145 -28.08 0.66 0.84
N MET A 146 -29.22 0.06 0.51
CA MET A 146 -29.38 -0.71 -0.73
C MET A 146 -29.33 0.18 -1.98
N THR A 147 -29.69 1.46 -1.87
CA THR A 147 -29.61 2.41 -2.99
C THR A 147 -28.31 3.22 -3.01
N LEU A 148 -27.38 2.96 -2.07
CA LEU A 148 -26.18 3.76 -1.82
C LEU A 148 -26.46 5.26 -1.58
N ARG A 149 -27.71 5.63 -1.23
CA ARG A 149 -28.05 6.99 -0.80
C ARG A 149 -27.65 7.24 0.64
N TRP A 150 -27.44 6.17 1.41
CA TRP A 150 -26.83 6.23 2.74
C TRP A 150 -25.48 5.53 2.75
N THR A 151 -24.41 6.30 2.96
CA THR A 151 -23.02 5.81 3.01
C THR A 151 -22.37 6.24 4.34
N PRO A 152 -22.61 5.50 5.44
CA PRO A 152 -22.10 5.88 6.75
C PRO A 152 -20.58 5.94 6.74
N ASN A 153 -20.02 7.02 7.32
CA ASN A 153 -18.58 7.16 7.55
C ASN A 153 -18.07 5.89 8.24
N TYR A 154 -16.92 5.37 7.79
CA TYR A 154 -16.33 4.04 8.07
C TYR A 154 -16.49 3.04 6.91
N PHE A 155 -17.59 3.11 6.14
CA PHE A 155 -17.89 2.16 5.05
C PHE A 155 -17.80 2.77 3.64
N ASP A 156 -17.80 4.09 3.59
CA ASP A 156 -17.90 5.01 2.44
C ASP A 156 -16.78 4.90 1.39
N ILE A 157 -15.63 4.29 1.71
CA ILE A 157 -14.59 4.01 0.71
C ILE A 157 -15.03 3.00 -0.37
N LEU A 158 -15.91 2.04 -0.04
CA LEU A 158 -16.41 1.07 -1.01
C LEU A 158 -17.43 1.67 -1.99
N PRO A 159 -18.44 2.45 -1.55
CA PRO A 159 -19.30 3.23 -2.43
C PRO A 159 -18.53 4.13 -3.39
N MET A 160 -17.51 4.86 -2.90
CA MET A 160 -16.62 5.65 -3.75
C MET A 160 -15.96 4.77 -4.81
N TYR A 161 -15.43 3.61 -4.43
CA TYR A 161 -14.81 2.67 -5.38
C TYR A 161 -15.80 2.13 -6.42
N LEU A 162 -17.07 1.87 -6.07
CA LEU A 162 -18.12 1.47 -7.01
C LEU A 162 -18.34 2.54 -8.09
N ALA A 163 -18.49 3.81 -7.68
CA ALA A 163 -18.67 4.93 -8.60
C ALA A 163 -17.47 5.06 -9.56
N ILE A 164 -16.24 5.00 -9.04
CA ILE A 164 -15.03 5.11 -9.86
C ILE A 164 -14.87 3.91 -10.82
N LEU A 165 -15.21 2.70 -10.39
CA LEU A 165 -15.23 1.53 -11.30
C LEU A 165 -16.23 1.72 -12.43
N ALA A 166 -17.42 2.25 -12.14
CA ALA A 166 -18.44 2.54 -13.14
C ALA A 166 -18.00 3.63 -14.16
N MET A 167 -17.02 4.47 -13.81
CA MET A 167 -16.42 5.45 -14.74
C MET A 167 -15.44 4.80 -15.74
N ILE A 168 -14.94 3.58 -15.50
CA ILE A 168 -13.92 2.94 -16.36
C ILE A 168 -14.39 2.82 -17.82
N PRO A 169 -15.60 2.32 -18.14
CA PRO A 169 -16.09 2.31 -19.51
C PRO A 169 -16.00 3.72 -20.11
N ALA A 170 -16.58 4.75 -19.50
CA ALA A 170 -16.50 6.12 -20.03
C ALA A 170 -15.06 6.58 -20.31
N MET A 171 -14.12 6.33 -19.40
CA MET A 171 -12.71 6.66 -19.60
C MET A 171 -12.05 5.89 -20.75
N MET A 172 -12.42 4.64 -20.96
CA MET A 172 -11.95 3.86 -22.11
C MET A 172 -12.50 4.40 -23.43
N ALA A 173 -13.69 5.02 -23.44
CA ALA A 173 -14.29 5.63 -24.64
C ALA A 173 -13.55 6.91 -24.97
N LEU A 174 -13.33 7.75 -23.96
CA LEU A 174 -12.53 8.97 -24.09
C LEU A 174 -11.12 8.64 -24.62
N HIS A 175 -10.48 7.60 -24.09
CA HIS A 175 -9.20 7.13 -24.61
C HIS A 175 -9.29 6.69 -26.08
N ARG A 176 -10.35 5.97 -26.46
CA ARG A 176 -10.55 5.52 -27.85
C ARG A 176 -10.78 6.69 -28.81
N LEU A 177 -11.48 7.74 -28.38
CA LEU A 177 -11.89 8.87 -29.21
C LEU A 177 -10.81 9.96 -29.30
N GLY A 178 -10.15 10.28 -28.19
CA GLY A 178 -9.20 11.40 -28.08
C GLY A 178 -7.86 11.05 -27.42
N GLY A 179 -7.57 9.76 -27.26
CA GLY A 179 -6.29 9.28 -26.72
C GLY A 179 -6.08 9.63 -25.23
N ARG A 180 -4.82 9.54 -24.79
CA ARG A 180 -4.42 9.82 -23.40
C ARG A 180 -4.71 11.26 -22.94
N GLY A 181 -4.70 12.22 -23.88
CA GLY A 181 -4.98 13.63 -23.57
C GLY A 181 -6.43 13.84 -23.15
N ALA A 182 -7.39 13.22 -23.85
CA ALA A 182 -8.80 13.31 -23.49
C ALA A 182 -9.11 12.71 -22.11
N VAL A 183 -8.48 11.59 -21.77
CA VAL A 183 -8.61 10.98 -20.43
C VAL A 183 -8.05 11.91 -19.36
N ALA A 184 -6.85 12.47 -19.57
CA ALA A 184 -6.24 13.39 -18.61
C ALA A 184 -7.10 14.65 -18.42
N ALA A 185 -7.62 15.23 -19.51
CA ALA A 185 -8.51 16.37 -19.45
C ALA A 185 -9.80 16.07 -18.69
N ALA A 186 -10.46 14.92 -18.96
CA ALA A 186 -11.67 14.53 -18.26
C ALA A 186 -11.44 14.25 -16.76
N ALA A 187 -10.34 13.57 -16.43
CA ALA A 187 -9.97 13.32 -15.04
C ALA A 187 -9.66 14.63 -14.29
N LEU A 188 -8.95 15.58 -14.92
CA LEU A 188 -8.68 16.89 -14.33
C LEU A 188 -9.93 17.75 -14.22
N ALA A 189 -10.83 17.71 -15.22
CA ALA A 189 -12.08 18.47 -15.19
C ALA A 189 -13.01 18.01 -14.06
N MET A 190 -13.17 16.70 -13.87
CA MET A 190 -13.95 16.17 -12.73
C MET A 190 -13.31 16.51 -11.39
N TRP A 191 -11.99 16.45 -11.30
CA TRP A 191 -11.27 16.84 -10.09
C TRP A 191 -11.45 18.35 -9.80
N LEU A 192 -11.30 19.23 -10.79
CA LEU A 192 -11.56 20.67 -10.65
C LEU A 192 -13.01 20.95 -10.25
N ALA A 193 -13.97 20.25 -10.85
CA ALA A 193 -15.39 20.38 -10.46
C ALA A 193 -15.60 19.98 -8.99
N ALA A 194 -14.91 18.94 -8.49
CA ALA A 194 -14.94 18.57 -7.08
C ALA A 194 -14.27 19.64 -6.18
N GLN A 195 -13.15 20.22 -6.62
CA GLN A 195 -12.47 21.31 -5.90
C GLN A 195 -13.34 22.57 -5.78
N LEU A 196 -14.16 22.86 -6.80
CA LEU A 196 -15.06 24.01 -6.86
C LEU A 196 -16.40 23.76 -6.15
N GLY A 197 -16.62 22.56 -5.61
CA GLY A 197 -17.88 22.21 -4.97
C GLY A 197 -19.05 22.08 -5.95
N TRP A 198 -18.82 21.57 -7.16
CA TRP A 198 -19.89 21.36 -8.15
C TRP A 198 -20.42 19.92 -8.17
N THR A 199 -19.75 19.01 -7.46
CA THR A 199 -20.06 17.58 -7.49
C THR A 199 -20.36 17.03 -6.09
N HIS A 200 -21.15 17.77 -5.31
CA HIS A 200 -21.64 17.34 -4.01
C HIS A 200 -22.61 16.16 -4.17
N LEU A 201 -22.46 15.16 -3.29
CA LEU A 201 -23.32 13.98 -3.25
C LEU A 201 -23.80 13.83 -1.82
N PRO A 202 -25.12 13.86 -1.54
CA PRO A 202 -25.63 13.69 -0.19
C PRO A 202 -25.33 12.27 0.31
N SER A 203 -24.78 12.17 1.52
CA SER A 203 -24.40 10.89 2.16
C SER A 203 -25.57 10.18 2.83
N ARG A 204 -26.71 10.86 3.03
CA ARG A 204 -27.92 10.31 3.63
C ARG A 204 -29.17 11.11 3.24
N PRO A 205 -30.33 10.45 3.02
CA PRO A 205 -31.57 11.14 2.64
C PRO A 205 -32.09 12.16 3.65
N TRP A 206 -31.95 11.87 4.95
CA TRP A 206 -32.49 12.67 6.04
C TRP A 206 -31.58 13.83 6.51
N ALA A 207 -30.41 13.98 5.91
CA ALA A 207 -29.47 15.08 6.16
C ALA A 207 -28.68 15.38 4.87
N PRO A 208 -29.36 15.93 3.84
CA PRO A 208 -28.78 16.12 2.51
C PRO A 208 -27.59 17.09 2.49
N GLU A 209 -27.43 17.94 3.51
CA GLU A 209 -26.30 18.84 3.72
C GLU A 209 -25.00 18.12 4.08
N ILE A 210 -25.08 16.85 4.51
CA ILE A 210 -23.89 16.05 4.81
C ILE A 210 -23.49 15.29 3.55
N ASP A 211 -22.39 15.72 2.95
CA ASP A 211 -21.83 15.09 1.75
C ASP A 211 -21.19 13.73 2.00
N TRP A 212 -21.03 12.98 0.91
CA TRP A 212 -20.10 11.84 0.84
C TRP A 212 -18.72 12.30 1.25
N PHE A 213 -18.20 11.72 2.33
CA PHE A 213 -16.87 12.06 2.81
C PHE A 213 -15.79 11.71 1.77
N PHE A 214 -15.95 10.62 1.01
CA PHE A 214 -15.13 10.31 -0.15
C PHE A 214 -15.82 10.71 -1.46
N ASN A 215 -15.54 11.92 -1.96
CA ASN A 215 -16.12 12.40 -3.21
C ASN A 215 -15.52 11.64 -4.41
N PRO A 216 -16.29 10.83 -5.16
CA PRO A 216 -15.74 10.00 -6.23
C PRO A 216 -15.14 10.83 -7.38
N PHE A 217 -15.59 12.07 -7.61
CA PHE A 217 -15.08 12.94 -8.67
C PHE A 217 -13.70 13.54 -8.35
N GLY A 218 -13.38 13.70 -7.07
CA GLY A 218 -12.03 14.04 -6.60
C GLY A 218 -11.12 12.81 -6.58
N TRP A 219 -11.59 11.73 -5.95
CA TRP A 219 -10.80 10.50 -5.75
C TRP A 219 -10.52 9.72 -7.03
N GLN A 220 -11.33 9.87 -8.08
CA GLN A 220 -11.04 9.27 -9.38
C GLN A 220 -9.69 9.73 -9.94
N LEU A 221 -9.18 10.92 -9.59
CA LEU A 221 -7.87 11.38 -10.05
C LEU A 221 -6.73 10.44 -9.60
N VAL A 222 -6.73 10.04 -8.33
CA VAL A 222 -5.75 9.09 -7.77
C VAL A 222 -5.88 7.72 -8.44
N PHE A 223 -7.13 7.26 -8.60
CA PHE A 223 -7.43 5.98 -9.24
C PHE A 223 -6.98 5.95 -10.70
N PHE A 224 -7.40 6.91 -11.52
CA PHE A 224 -7.10 6.94 -12.95
C PHE A 224 -5.64 7.27 -13.24
N THR A 225 -4.92 7.92 -12.31
CA THR A 225 -3.46 8.02 -12.42
C THR A 225 -2.80 6.65 -12.26
N GLY A 226 -3.21 5.86 -11.27
CA GLY A 226 -2.77 4.47 -11.15
C GLY A 226 -3.17 3.61 -12.35
N PHE A 227 -4.39 3.79 -12.84
CA PHE A 227 -4.90 3.12 -14.05
C PHE A 227 -4.07 3.47 -15.28
N ALA A 228 -3.75 4.75 -15.48
CA ALA A 228 -2.97 5.24 -16.61
C ALA A 228 -1.54 4.69 -16.60
N PHE A 229 -0.89 4.55 -15.44
CA PHE A 229 0.37 3.83 -15.32
C PHE A 229 0.21 2.34 -15.66
N GLY A 230 -0.84 1.68 -15.16
CA GLY A 230 -1.11 0.26 -15.46
C GLY A 230 -1.43 -0.02 -16.93
N MET A 231 -2.01 0.96 -17.63
CA MET A 231 -2.27 0.91 -19.08
C MET A 231 -1.05 1.30 -19.94
N GLY A 232 0.00 1.86 -19.35
CA GLY A 232 1.13 2.45 -20.08
C GLY A 232 0.80 3.77 -20.79
N TRP A 233 -0.28 4.46 -20.39
CA TRP A 233 -0.62 5.79 -20.91
C TRP A 233 0.31 6.88 -20.36
N LEU A 234 0.74 6.70 -19.10
CA LEU A 234 1.76 7.49 -18.45
C LEU A 234 3.09 6.71 -18.40
N PRO A 235 4.20 7.29 -18.87
CA PRO A 235 5.51 6.66 -18.76
C PRO A 235 5.99 6.64 -17.30
N ALA A 236 6.81 5.66 -16.93
CA ALA A 236 7.44 5.65 -15.62
C ALA A 236 8.26 6.94 -15.41
N PRO A 237 8.23 7.55 -14.21
CA PRO A 237 9.00 8.75 -13.95
C PRO A 237 10.51 8.46 -14.04
N PRO A 238 11.34 9.44 -14.42
CA PRO A 238 12.79 9.25 -14.49
C PRO A 238 13.37 8.96 -13.11
N VAL A 239 14.38 8.10 -13.03
CA VAL A 239 15.16 7.89 -11.81
C VAL A 239 16.23 8.98 -11.75
N SER A 240 15.96 10.07 -11.04
CA SER A 240 16.89 11.20 -10.94
C SER A 240 17.06 11.68 -9.51
N ARG A 241 18.29 12.09 -9.18
CA ARG A 241 18.62 12.64 -7.86
C ARG A 241 17.83 13.94 -7.60
N ALA A 242 17.67 14.76 -8.63
CA ALA A 242 16.90 16.00 -8.56
C ALA A 242 15.43 15.74 -8.22
N LEU A 243 14.77 14.77 -8.87
CA LEU A 243 13.37 14.44 -8.57
C LEU A 243 13.22 13.79 -7.19
N ALA A 244 14.20 13.00 -6.75
CA ALA A 244 14.22 12.47 -5.38
C ALA A 244 14.33 13.59 -4.33
N ILE A 245 15.19 14.59 -4.57
CA ILE A 245 15.32 15.78 -3.70
C ILE A 245 14.02 16.60 -3.73
N ALA A 246 13.42 16.83 -4.90
CA ALA A 246 12.16 17.55 -5.02
C ALA A 246 11.02 16.83 -4.28
N ALA A 247 10.92 15.51 -4.41
CA ALA A 247 9.94 14.71 -3.67
C ALA A 247 10.17 14.79 -2.17
N ALA A 248 11.43 14.68 -1.71
CA ALA A 248 11.75 14.85 -0.30
C ALA A 248 11.40 16.25 0.21
N ALA A 249 11.67 17.30 -0.59
CA ALA A 249 11.32 18.68 -0.26
C ALA A 249 9.80 18.85 -0.10
N VAL A 250 8.98 18.27 -0.99
CA VAL A 250 7.51 18.28 -0.86
C VAL A 250 7.04 17.65 0.46
N LEU A 251 7.65 16.54 0.88
CA LEU A 251 7.28 15.90 2.16
C LEU A 251 7.70 16.77 3.35
N LEU A 252 8.89 17.38 3.30
CA LEU A 252 9.40 18.25 4.35
C LEU A 252 8.58 19.55 4.47
N THR A 253 8.16 20.16 3.35
CA THR A 253 7.33 21.37 3.37
C THR A 253 5.90 21.10 3.83
N ALA A 254 5.39 19.88 3.64
CA ALA A 254 4.09 19.49 4.19
C ALA A 254 4.11 19.29 5.70
N LEU A 255 5.25 18.92 6.30
CA LEU A 255 5.37 18.51 7.70
C LEU A 255 4.79 19.54 8.70
N PRO A 256 5.06 20.86 8.60
CA PRO A 256 4.50 21.85 9.54
C PRO A 256 2.96 21.91 9.52
N PHE A 257 2.35 21.61 8.38
CA PHE A 257 0.91 21.73 8.17
C PHE A 257 0.18 20.39 8.33
N ALA A 258 0.87 19.27 8.13
CA ALA A 258 0.30 17.95 8.12
C ALA A 258 0.57 17.13 9.39
N TRP A 259 1.69 17.38 10.09
CA TRP A 259 1.98 16.65 11.31
C TRP A 259 1.03 17.08 12.43
N PHE A 260 0.24 16.13 12.93
CA PHE A 260 -0.82 16.40 13.91
C PHE A 260 -0.33 17.17 15.13
N LYS A 261 0.92 16.98 15.56
CA LYS A 261 1.44 17.67 16.73
C LYS A 261 1.74 19.13 16.50
N ILE A 262 2.16 19.50 15.29
CA ILE A 262 2.38 20.91 14.97
C ILE A 262 1.03 21.60 14.84
N HIS A 263 0.15 21.08 13.99
CA HIS A 263 -1.09 21.80 13.68
C HIS A 263 -2.17 21.70 14.77
N GLN A 264 -2.03 20.83 15.77
CA GLN A 264 -2.88 20.81 16.97
C GLN A 264 -2.25 21.56 18.16
N GLY A 265 -1.17 22.32 17.96
CA GLY A 265 -0.51 23.08 19.03
C GLY A 265 0.16 22.22 20.11
N LEU A 266 0.45 20.95 19.79
CA LEU A 266 1.09 19.99 20.69
C LEU A 266 2.62 20.01 20.57
N TYR A 267 3.20 20.90 19.76
CA TYR A 267 4.65 20.93 19.54
C TYR A 267 5.25 22.31 19.79
N LEU A 268 4.75 23.34 19.11
CA LEU A 268 5.21 24.72 19.30
C LEU A 268 4.40 25.40 20.43
N PRO A 269 5.00 26.34 21.18
CA PRO A 269 4.27 27.16 22.15
C PRO A 269 3.12 27.93 21.49
N ALA A 270 1.99 28.05 22.20
CA ALA A 270 0.77 28.62 21.65
C ALA A 270 0.89 30.14 21.38
N ASP A 271 1.73 30.82 22.14
CA ASP A 271 2.02 32.26 22.09
C ASP A 271 2.99 32.65 20.96
N TRP A 272 3.62 31.68 20.30
CA TRP A 272 4.53 31.97 19.20
C TRP A 272 3.77 32.40 17.93
N ALA A 273 4.21 33.51 17.33
CA ALA A 273 3.71 33.99 16.04
C ALA A 273 3.80 32.93 14.93
N LEU A 274 4.80 32.03 15.00
CA LEU A 274 4.93 30.92 14.05
C LEU A 274 3.79 29.90 14.17
N THR A 275 3.36 29.57 15.39
CA THR A 275 2.24 28.64 15.64
C THR A 275 0.96 29.19 15.04
N GLU A 276 0.69 30.47 15.29
CA GLU A 276 -0.47 31.16 14.72
C GLU A 276 -0.38 31.26 13.19
N ALA A 277 0.79 31.60 12.63
CA ALA A 277 1.00 31.64 11.19
C ALA A 277 0.74 30.28 10.53
N ILE A 278 1.26 29.19 11.10
CA ILE A 278 1.01 27.82 10.60
C ILE A 278 -0.49 27.50 10.65
N ALA A 279 -1.16 27.78 11.77
CA ALA A 279 -2.58 27.51 11.92
C ALA A 279 -3.43 28.29 10.90
N ARG A 280 -3.15 29.59 10.73
CA ARG A 280 -3.82 30.47 9.74
C ARG A 280 -3.60 29.98 8.32
N LEU A 281 -2.35 29.73 7.92
CA LEU A 281 -2.00 29.22 6.58
C LEU A 281 -2.66 27.87 6.31
N ARG A 282 -2.66 26.97 7.30
CA ARG A 282 -3.28 25.65 7.17
C ARG A 282 -4.78 25.76 6.93
N ALA A 283 -5.47 26.63 7.68
CA ALA A 283 -6.90 26.88 7.51
C ALA A 283 -7.20 27.48 6.13
N GLN A 284 -6.44 28.51 5.70
CA GLN A 284 -6.63 29.15 4.40
C GLN A 284 -6.35 28.22 3.21
N THR A 285 -5.51 27.21 3.40
CA THR A 285 -5.13 26.25 2.35
C THR A 285 -5.91 24.94 2.43
N GLU A 286 -6.99 24.85 3.22
CA GLU A 286 -7.77 23.61 3.41
C GLU A 286 -8.16 22.93 2.10
N PHE A 287 -8.64 23.72 1.13
CA PHE A 287 -9.01 23.22 -0.20
C PHE A 287 -7.87 22.47 -0.92
N LEU A 288 -6.60 22.79 -0.61
CA LEU A 288 -5.41 22.16 -1.18
C LEU A 288 -5.02 20.83 -0.52
N TRP A 289 -5.46 20.55 0.71
CA TRP A 289 -5.03 19.33 1.41
C TRP A 289 -6.18 18.49 1.96
N TRP A 290 -7.42 18.96 1.89
CA TRP A 290 -8.57 18.24 2.42
C TRP A 290 -8.79 16.88 1.74
N LYS A 291 -9.24 15.93 2.54
CA LYS A 291 -9.36 14.53 2.14
C LYS A 291 -10.52 14.29 1.18
N SER A 292 -11.64 14.96 1.38
CA SER A 292 -12.89 14.57 0.73
C SER A 292 -12.85 14.69 -0.79
N TRP A 293 -12.24 15.74 -1.31
CA TRP A 293 -12.07 15.99 -2.75
C TRP A 293 -10.64 15.74 -3.26
N VAL A 294 -9.74 15.27 -2.40
CA VAL A 294 -8.30 15.10 -2.69
C VAL A 294 -7.67 16.41 -3.16
N GLY A 295 -7.41 17.32 -2.20
CA GLY A 295 -6.76 18.59 -2.52
C GLY A 295 -5.42 18.43 -3.25
N GLY A 296 -5.06 19.41 -4.07
CA GLY A 296 -3.89 19.32 -4.97
C GLY A 296 -2.55 19.10 -4.24
N TRP A 297 -2.37 19.67 -3.06
CA TRP A 297 -1.20 19.44 -2.22
C TRP A 297 -1.21 18.04 -1.61
N ARG A 298 -2.37 17.52 -1.20
CA ARG A 298 -2.52 16.12 -0.76
C ARG A 298 -2.16 15.14 -1.87
N TYR A 299 -2.62 15.41 -3.10
CA TYR A 299 -2.27 14.65 -4.30
C TYR A 299 -0.75 14.67 -4.55
N LEU A 300 -0.15 15.86 -4.58
CA LEU A 300 1.30 16.02 -4.77
C LEU A 300 2.12 15.32 -3.67
N HIS A 301 1.69 15.46 -2.41
CA HIS A 301 2.30 14.78 -1.26
C HIS A 301 2.29 13.25 -1.42
N PHE A 302 1.15 12.68 -1.82
CA PHE A 302 1.06 11.24 -2.09
C PHE A 302 2.05 10.80 -3.18
N PHE A 303 2.13 11.53 -4.30
CA PHE A 303 3.03 11.15 -5.40
C PHE A 303 4.51 11.34 -5.06
N ALA A 304 4.86 12.33 -4.23
CA ALA A 304 6.21 12.47 -3.69
C ALA A 304 6.59 11.24 -2.85
N LEU A 305 5.70 10.82 -1.94
CA LEU A 305 5.90 9.61 -1.13
C LEU A 305 5.96 8.34 -2.01
N ALA A 306 5.04 8.21 -2.97
CA ALA A 306 4.99 7.07 -3.88
C ALA A 306 6.24 6.98 -4.75
N TYR A 307 6.77 8.10 -5.23
CA TYR A 307 8.01 8.14 -6.00
C TYR A 307 9.21 7.67 -5.18
N LEU A 308 9.37 8.17 -3.95
CA LEU A 308 10.44 7.72 -3.06
C LEU A 308 10.29 6.24 -2.68
N ALA A 309 9.07 5.77 -2.43
CA ALA A 309 8.79 4.36 -2.16
C ALA A 309 9.08 3.47 -3.38
N TRP A 310 8.76 3.94 -4.59
CA TRP A 310 9.06 3.27 -5.85
C TRP A 310 10.58 3.17 -6.10
N LEU A 311 11.33 4.25 -5.85
CA LEU A 311 12.80 4.24 -5.87
C LEU A 311 13.36 3.25 -4.85
N ALA A 312 12.80 3.23 -3.64
CA ALA A 312 13.22 2.34 -2.56
C ALA A 312 12.99 0.86 -2.89
N ALA A 313 11.89 0.53 -3.58
CA ALA A 313 11.57 -0.82 -4.07
C ALA A 313 12.54 -1.30 -5.18
N GLY A 314 13.18 -0.35 -5.88
CA GLY A 314 14.15 -0.60 -6.94
C GLY A 314 13.52 -1.02 -8.28
N PRO A 315 14.35 -1.15 -9.34
CA PRO A 315 13.89 -1.52 -10.68
C PRO A 315 13.06 -2.80 -10.65
N ALA A 316 11.88 -2.77 -11.29
CA ALA A 316 10.89 -3.86 -11.30
C ALA A 316 10.52 -4.44 -9.91
N GLY A 317 10.76 -3.69 -8.83
CA GLY A 317 10.57 -4.17 -7.46
C GLY A 317 11.59 -5.22 -7.04
N ARG A 318 12.81 -5.23 -7.60
CA ARG A 318 13.83 -6.25 -7.30
C ARG A 318 14.16 -6.41 -5.81
N ARG A 319 13.97 -5.36 -5.00
CA ARG A 319 14.19 -5.41 -3.54
C ARG A 319 12.99 -6.00 -2.77
N LEU A 320 11.86 -6.19 -3.48
CA LEU A 320 10.62 -6.85 -3.04
C LEU A 320 10.41 -8.22 -3.72
N ALA A 321 11.20 -8.53 -4.75
CA ALA A 321 11.36 -9.88 -5.28
C ALA A 321 12.27 -10.66 -4.33
N ALA A 322 11.96 -11.93 -4.06
CA ALA A 322 12.75 -12.74 -3.14
C ALA A 322 14.23 -12.73 -3.55
N PRO A 323 15.16 -12.29 -2.68
CA PRO A 323 16.57 -12.21 -3.05
C PRO A 323 17.12 -13.61 -3.31
N GLY A 324 17.99 -13.71 -4.33
CA GLY A 324 18.83 -14.87 -4.52
C GLY A 324 19.70 -15.14 -3.29
N ARG A 325 20.13 -16.40 -3.12
CA ARG A 325 20.84 -16.94 -1.93
C ARG A 325 22.16 -16.24 -1.53
N ARG A 326 22.60 -15.15 -2.19
CA ARG A 326 23.89 -14.47 -1.99
C ARG A 326 23.74 -12.95 -1.79
N ALA A 327 22.92 -12.52 -0.83
CA ALA A 327 22.96 -11.12 -0.40
C ALA A 327 24.19 -10.90 0.49
N VAL A 328 25.07 -9.97 0.09
CA VAL A 328 26.14 -9.47 0.97
C VAL A 328 25.47 -8.87 2.22
N PRO A 329 25.89 -9.22 3.44
CA PRO A 329 25.30 -8.68 4.65
C PRO A 329 25.42 -7.15 4.63
N PRO A 330 24.34 -6.41 4.89
CA PRO A 330 24.40 -4.96 4.87
C PRO A 330 25.39 -4.45 5.91
N ALA A 331 26.14 -3.42 5.51
CA ALA A 331 27.16 -2.81 6.34
C ALA A 331 26.56 -2.26 7.65
N GLY A 332 27.34 -2.31 8.71
CA GLY A 332 27.01 -1.64 9.96
C GLY A 332 27.26 -0.14 9.87
N PRO A 333 26.68 0.65 10.80
CA PRO A 333 27.02 2.07 10.94
C PRO A 333 28.52 2.24 11.23
N GLY A 334 29.13 3.30 10.67
CA GLY A 334 30.52 3.65 11.01
C GLY A 334 30.65 4.15 12.46
N ARG A 335 31.86 4.08 13.03
CA ARG A 335 32.14 4.44 14.44
C ARG A 335 31.63 5.83 14.83
N ARG A 336 31.82 6.85 13.97
CA ARG A 336 31.33 8.21 14.20
C ARG A 336 29.81 8.28 14.32
N MET A 337 29.09 7.53 13.48
CA MET A 337 27.63 7.47 13.51
C MET A 337 27.12 6.76 14.76
N LEU A 338 27.84 5.73 15.25
CA LEU A 338 27.50 5.07 16.51
C LEU A 338 27.71 5.98 17.71
N ILE A 339 28.80 6.75 17.76
CA ILE A 339 29.04 7.73 18.82
C ILE A 339 27.93 8.79 18.80
N ALA A 340 27.61 9.32 17.61
CA ALA A 340 26.52 10.29 17.46
C ALA A 340 25.15 9.71 17.88
N ALA A 341 24.85 8.47 17.50
CA ALA A 341 23.61 7.81 17.89
C ALA A 341 23.56 7.54 19.40
N ALA A 342 24.66 7.12 20.03
CA ALA A 342 24.74 6.93 21.48
C ALA A 342 24.54 8.25 22.23
N ALA A 343 25.21 9.32 21.79
CA ALA A 343 25.04 10.66 22.35
C ALA A 343 23.61 11.16 22.18
N ALA A 344 23.01 10.99 21.00
CA ALA A 344 21.64 11.38 20.73
C ALA A 344 20.64 10.59 21.59
N ALA A 345 20.81 9.27 21.72
CA ALA A 345 19.95 8.43 22.56
C ALA A 345 20.01 8.87 24.03
N LEU A 346 21.20 9.13 24.57
CA LEU A 346 21.37 9.64 25.94
C LEU A 346 20.74 11.03 26.12
N ALA A 347 21.03 11.96 25.21
CA ALA A 347 20.52 13.33 25.28
C ALA A 347 18.99 13.42 25.17
N THR A 348 18.36 12.45 24.49
CA THR A 348 16.90 12.42 24.28
C THR A 348 16.15 11.46 25.20
N ALA A 349 16.86 10.65 26.01
CA ALA A 349 16.26 9.73 26.97
C ALA A 349 15.29 10.41 27.96
N PRO A 350 15.57 11.62 28.48
CA PRO A 350 14.62 12.35 29.33
C PRO A 350 13.26 12.61 28.68
N HIS A 351 13.21 12.72 27.35
CA HIS A 351 11.96 12.94 26.61
C HIS A 351 11.28 11.62 26.20
N ALA A 352 12.03 10.52 26.14
CA ALA A 352 11.53 9.22 25.71
C ALA A 352 10.95 8.38 26.86
N TYR A 353 11.45 8.57 28.08
CA TYR A 353 11.15 7.73 29.24
C TYR A 353 10.71 8.54 30.46
N VAL A 354 9.90 9.60 30.27
CA VAL A 354 9.52 10.52 31.35
C VAL A 354 8.83 9.79 32.50
N ASP A 355 7.85 8.95 32.19
CA ASP A 355 7.05 8.27 33.21
C ASP A 355 7.88 7.22 33.95
N GLU A 356 8.73 6.47 33.24
CA GLU A 356 9.62 5.48 33.83
C GLU A 356 10.71 6.13 34.71
N ILE A 357 11.29 7.25 34.26
CA ILE A 357 12.28 8.01 35.04
C ILE A 357 11.62 8.57 36.30
N ARG A 358 10.43 9.18 36.19
CA ARG A 358 9.68 9.68 37.34
C ARG A 358 9.35 8.57 38.34
N ALA A 359 8.92 7.41 37.85
CA ALA A 359 8.50 6.29 38.69
C ALA A 359 9.67 5.59 39.39
N HIS A 360 10.82 5.46 38.72
CA HIS A 360 11.93 4.63 39.21
C HIS A 360 13.14 5.42 39.71
N LEU A 361 13.31 6.67 39.28
CA LEU A 361 14.48 7.51 39.55
C LEU A 361 14.06 8.97 39.87
N PRO A 362 13.31 9.22 40.97
CA PRO A 362 12.73 10.54 41.26
C PRO A 362 13.78 11.65 41.45
N ALA A 363 14.97 11.33 41.95
CA ALA A 363 16.07 12.30 42.06
C ALA A 363 16.61 12.73 40.67
N LEU A 364 16.63 11.81 39.71
CA LEU A 364 17.01 12.11 38.33
C LEU A 364 15.92 12.94 37.64
N ASP A 365 14.64 12.62 37.87
CA ASP A 365 13.50 13.40 37.38
C ASP A 365 13.58 14.86 37.85
N ALA A 366 13.81 15.07 39.16
CA ALA A 366 13.97 16.41 39.74
C ALA A 366 15.16 17.18 39.13
N LEU A 367 16.31 16.52 38.92
CA LEU A 367 17.46 17.14 38.27
C LEU A 367 17.16 17.53 36.81
N ILE A 368 16.49 16.65 36.07
CA ILE A 368 16.08 16.91 34.68
C ILE A 368 15.15 18.12 34.63
N LEU A 369 14.13 18.20 35.51
CA LEU A 369 13.22 19.33 35.58
C LEU A 369 13.94 20.63 35.95
N ALA A 370 14.90 20.60 36.88
CA ALA A 370 15.69 21.77 37.24
C ALA A 370 16.56 22.28 36.07
N LEU A 371 17.15 21.38 35.29
CA LEU A 371 18.04 21.72 34.17
C LEU A 371 17.27 22.10 32.89
N TYR A 372 16.26 21.30 32.51
CA TYR A 372 15.53 21.41 31.23
C TYR A 372 14.22 22.17 31.36
N GLY A 373 13.70 22.36 32.57
CA GLY A 373 12.59 23.25 32.88
C GLY A 373 13.12 24.60 33.33
N GLU A 374 13.13 24.83 34.65
CA GLU A 374 13.43 26.13 35.27
C GLU A 374 14.76 26.74 34.80
N GLY A 375 15.84 25.96 34.76
CA GLY A 375 17.16 26.43 34.31
C GLY A 375 17.19 26.80 32.83
N ALA A 376 16.58 26.00 31.96
CA ALA A 376 16.46 26.30 30.54
C ALA A 376 15.59 27.54 30.31
N ARG A 377 14.48 27.66 31.03
CA ARG A 377 13.59 28.81 30.95
C ARG A 377 14.26 30.09 31.41
N ALA A 378 15.06 30.04 32.47
CA ALA A 378 15.83 31.17 32.95
C ALA A 378 16.92 31.62 31.95
N LEU A 379 17.56 30.68 31.24
CA LEU A 379 18.67 30.97 30.34
C LEU A 379 18.24 31.30 28.89
N LEU A 380 17.23 30.59 28.37
CA LEU A 380 16.81 30.61 26.98
C LEU A 380 15.42 31.23 26.78
N GLY A 381 14.67 31.49 27.85
CA GLY A 381 13.31 32.04 27.81
C GLY A 381 12.21 31.02 27.52
N PHE A 382 12.53 29.72 27.41
CA PHE A 382 11.56 28.64 27.21
C PHE A 382 12.03 27.32 27.83
N ASP A 383 11.08 26.44 28.19
CA ASP A 383 11.38 25.10 28.70
C ASP A 383 11.88 24.19 27.56
N LEU A 384 13.01 23.52 27.80
CA LEU A 384 13.50 22.44 26.93
C LEU A 384 12.77 21.12 27.21
N PHE A 385 12.04 21.02 28.32
CA PHE A 385 11.25 19.85 28.68
C PHE A 385 9.89 19.84 27.97
N LEU A 386 9.78 19.05 26.91
CA LEU A 386 8.48 18.79 26.26
C LEU A 386 7.65 17.81 27.12
N PRO A 387 6.36 18.12 27.41
CA PRO A 387 5.47 17.21 28.14
C PRO A 387 5.42 15.79 27.55
N ALA A 388 5.39 14.77 28.40
CA ALA A 388 5.43 13.34 28.03
C ALA A 388 4.34 12.92 27.01
N GLU A 389 3.21 13.63 27.00
CA GLU A 389 2.08 13.44 26.09
C GLU A 389 2.43 13.74 24.61
N ARG A 390 3.62 14.30 24.34
CA ARG A 390 4.02 14.84 23.04
C ARG A 390 5.23 14.10 22.44
N ILE A 391 5.05 12.94 21.76
CA ILE A 391 5.92 12.43 20.64
C ILE A 391 6.58 13.60 19.88
N GLY A 392 7.74 14.06 20.30
CA GLY A 392 8.41 15.24 19.77
C GLY A 392 9.54 14.85 18.82
N LEU A 393 10.19 15.85 18.20
CA LEU A 393 11.41 15.61 17.41
C LEU A 393 12.49 14.89 18.24
N ALA A 394 12.56 15.14 19.55
CA ALA A 394 13.45 14.42 20.46
C ALA A 394 13.15 12.92 20.53
N GLN A 395 11.88 12.51 20.62
CA GLN A 395 11.49 11.09 20.61
C GLN A 395 11.70 10.44 19.24
N LEU A 396 11.48 11.18 18.14
CA LEU A 396 11.81 10.68 16.79
C LEU A 396 13.32 10.49 16.61
N LEU A 397 14.11 11.43 17.11
CA LEU A 397 15.57 11.34 17.14
C LEU A 397 16.04 10.19 18.03
N HIS A 398 15.42 10.02 19.20
CA HIS A 398 15.67 8.91 20.11
C HIS A 398 15.42 7.56 19.42
N LEU A 399 14.27 7.43 18.75
CA LEU A 399 13.90 6.23 18.01
C LEU A 399 14.89 5.95 16.86
N ALA A 400 15.31 6.97 16.11
CA ALA A 400 16.29 6.84 15.04
C ALA A 400 17.68 6.43 15.57
N ALA A 401 18.08 6.99 16.71
CA ALA A 401 19.30 6.64 17.42
C ALA A 401 19.27 5.19 17.91
N LEU A 402 18.20 4.79 18.62
CA LEU A 402 18.01 3.41 19.07
C LEU A 402 17.99 2.43 17.90
N ALA A 403 17.28 2.74 16.81
CA ALA A 403 17.27 1.90 15.61
C ALA A 403 18.68 1.70 15.03
N THR A 404 19.50 2.76 15.02
CA THR A 404 20.91 2.70 14.58
C THR A 404 21.77 1.83 15.50
N LEU A 405 21.60 1.99 16.82
CA LEU A 405 22.33 1.21 17.83
C LEU A 405 21.93 -0.27 17.79
N VAL A 406 20.63 -0.57 17.74
CA VAL A 406 20.10 -1.94 17.60
C VAL A 406 20.59 -2.58 16.31
N TRP A 407 20.54 -1.85 15.19
CA TRP A 407 21.05 -2.34 13.91
C TRP A 407 22.55 -2.71 13.97
N SER A 408 23.33 -1.94 14.72
CA SER A 408 24.73 -2.24 15.01
C SER A 408 24.88 -3.49 15.87
N ALA A 409 24.12 -3.56 16.97
CA ALA A 409 24.16 -4.62 17.98
C ALA A 409 23.82 -6.02 17.43
N LEU A 410 23.01 -6.10 16.36
CA LEU A 410 22.74 -7.35 15.64
C LEU A 410 24.00 -8.02 15.07
N GLY A 411 25.09 -7.27 14.90
CA GLY A 411 26.33 -7.75 14.29
C GLY A 411 26.16 -8.14 12.82
N GLY A 412 27.25 -8.60 12.20
CA GLY A 412 27.23 -9.01 10.78
C GLY A 412 26.31 -10.21 10.51
N ARG A 413 26.26 -11.17 11.44
CA ARG A 413 25.42 -12.38 11.33
C ARG A 413 23.93 -12.04 11.41
N GLY A 414 23.51 -11.24 12.39
CA GLY A 414 22.10 -10.85 12.56
C GLY A 414 21.60 -9.99 11.39
N ARG A 415 22.39 -8.99 10.96
CA ARG A 415 22.09 -8.18 9.77
C ARG A 415 22.01 -9.03 8.50
N GLY A 416 22.93 -9.97 8.32
CA GLY A 416 22.91 -10.92 7.21
C GLY A 416 21.66 -11.79 7.21
N TRP A 417 21.27 -12.33 8.37
CA TRP A 417 20.04 -13.11 8.52
C TRP A 417 18.79 -12.28 8.22
N LEU A 418 18.69 -11.05 8.74
CA LEU A 418 17.58 -10.15 8.44
C LEU A 418 17.48 -9.86 6.94
N ALA A 419 18.59 -9.52 6.29
CA ALA A 419 18.59 -9.22 4.86
C ALA A 419 18.27 -10.45 3.99
N ALA A 420 18.83 -11.62 4.31
CA ALA A 420 18.73 -12.82 3.49
C ALA A 420 17.47 -13.67 3.78
N ARG A 421 16.91 -13.62 5.00
CA ARG A 421 15.77 -14.45 5.43
C ARG A 421 14.62 -13.64 6.00
N GLY A 422 14.89 -12.74 6.95
CA GLY A 422 13.86 -11.96 7.65
C GLY A 422 13.03 -11.06 6.72
N TRP A 423 13.70 -10.15 6.00
CA TRP A 423 13.08 -9.25 5.03
C TRP A 423 12.33 -10.00 3.93
N PRO A 424 12.90 -11.04 3.28
CA PRO A 424 12.17 -11.84 2.30
C PRO A 424 10.93 -12.54 2.87
N ALA A 425 10.99 -13.02 4.11
CA ALA A 425 9.83 -13.62 4.78
C ALA A 425 8.73 -12.58 5.02
N ALA A 426 9.07 -11.42 5.57
CA ALA A 426 8.15 -10.32 5.76
C ALA A 426 7.51 -9.87 4.44
N VAL A 427 8.31 -9.68 3.38
CA VAL A 427 7.82 -9.31 2.05
C VAL A 427 6.86 -10.36 1.48
N ARG A 428 7.13 -11.66 1.66
CA ARG A 428 6.19 -12.73 1.24
C ARG A 428 4.86 -12.64 1.95
N VAL A 429 4.87 -12.40 3.26
CA VAL A 429 3.66 -12.24 4.07
C VAL A 429 2.88 -11.00 3.61
N VAL A 430 3.53 -9.84 3.52
CA VAL A 430 2.89 -8.59 3.09
C VAL A 430 2.29 -8.73 1.68
N ARG A 431 3.05 -9.30 0.74
CA ARG A 431 2.54 -9.57 -0.62
C ARG A 431 1.37 -10.55 -0.62
N LYS A 432 1.40 -11.57 0.22
CA LYS A 432 0.29 -12.53 0.35
C LYS A 432 -0.99 -11.81 0.77
N VAL A 433 -0.89 -10.96 1.79
CA VAL A 433 -2.00 -10.11 2.27
C VAL A 433 -2.53 -9.22 1.15
N GLY A 434 -1.65 -8.48 0.47
CA GLY A 434 -2.07 -7.60 -0.64
C GLY A 434 -2.63 -8.33 -1.85
N SER A 435 -2.25 -9.59 -2.06
CA SER A 435 -2.81 -10.41 -3.14
C SER A 435 -4.30 -10.73 -2.96
N GLN A 436 -4.78 -10.70 -1.71
CA GLN A 436 -6.17 -10.99 -1.31
C GLN A 436 -6.87 -9.76 -0.71
N SER A 437 -6.50 -8.56 -1.14
CA SER A 437 -6.88 -7.31 -0.49
C SER A 437 -8.37 -7.12 -0.21
N LEU A 438 -9.30 -7.57 -1.06
CA LEU A 438 -10.74 -7.37 -0.80
C LEU A 438 -11.18 -8.17 0.44
N ALA A 439 -10.82 -9.46 0.52
CA ALA A 439 -11.18 -10.28 1.67
C ALA A 439 -10.52 -9.75 2.95
N VAL A 440 -9.22 -9.43 2.88
CA VAL A 440 -8.50 -8.86 4.03
C VAL A 440 -9.08 -7.53 4.46
N PHE A 441 -9.42 -6.64 3.52
CA PHE A 441 -10.04 -5.35 3.82
C PHE A 441 -11.34 -5.53 4.61
N LEU A 442 -12.28 -6.33 4.11
CA LEU A 442 -13.57 -6.56 4.77
C LEU A 442 -13.37 -7.13 6.17
N THR A 443 -12.51 -8.14 6.32
CA THR A 443 -12.20 -8.72 7.63
C THR A 443 -11.52 -7.72 8.55
N SER A 444 -10.61 -6.87 8.05
CA SER A 444 -9.90 -5.88 8.86
C SER A 444 -10.84 -4.87 9.50
N MET A 445 -11.88 -4.44 8.80
CA MET A 445 -12.86 -3.49 9.33
C MET A 445 -13.69 -4.12 10.46
N VAL A 446 -14.17 -5.35 10.29
CA VAL A 446 -14.88 -6.06 11.37
C VAL A 446 -13.95 -6.30 12.58
N LEU A 447 -12.73 -6.78 12.33
CA LEU A 447 -11.75 -7.05 13.39
C LEU A 447 -11.30 -5.78 14.11
N ALA A 448 -11.23 -4.64 13.43
CA ALA A 448 -10.80 -3.40 14.05
C ALA A 448 -11.79 -2.92 15.13
N GLN A 449 -13.10 -3.07 14.88
CA GLN A 449 -14.12 -2.81 15.90
C GLN A 449 -14.02 -3.80 17.07
N ALA A 450 -13.88 -5.09 16.79
CA ALA A 450 -13.70 -6.12 17.82
C ALA A 450 -12.43 -5.87 18.67
N ALA A 451 -11.32 -5.47 18.03
CA ALA A 451 -10.08 -5.09 18.71
C ALA A 451 -10.25 -3.86 19.61
N GLY A 452 -11.06 -2.88 19.19
CA GLY A 452 -11.42 -1.72 20.02
C GLY A 452 -12.16 -2.12 21.28
N VAL A 453 -13.18 -2.98 21.14
CA VAL A 453 -13.94 -3.55 22.27
C VAL A 453 -12.99 -4.32 23.19
N TRP A 454 -12.12 -5.16 22.62
CA TRP A 454 -11.16 -5.93 23.40
C TRP A 454 -10.24 -5.03 24.22
N LEU A 455 -9.68 -3.98 23.63
CA LEU A 455 -8.83 -3.00 24.32
C LEU A 455 -9.57 -2.22 25.42
N ASP A 456 -10.87 -1.96 25.24
CA ASP A 456 -11.67 -1.33 26.29
C ASP A 456 -11.81 -2.24 27.52
N VAL A 457 -11.90 -3.56 27.33
CA VAL A 457 -12.05 -4.55 28.42
C VAL A 457 -10.73 -4.85 29.11
N VAL A 458 -9.63 -5.03 28.36
CA VAL A 458 -8.32 -5.41 28.96
C VAL A 458 -7.46 -4.22 29.35
N GLY A 459 -7.90 -3.00 29.05
CA GLY A 459 -7.14 -1.78 29.26
C GLY A 459 -6.11 -1.51 28.14
N ARG A 460 -5.64 -0.27 28.10
CA ARG A 460 -4.78 0.27 27.05
C ARG A 460 -3.41 0.60 27.62
N SER A 461 -2.48 -0.34 27.51
CA SER A 461 -1.07 -0.21 27.84
C SER A 461 -0.23 -0.52 26.59
N PRO A 462 1.06 -0.14 26.55
CA PRO A 462 1.93 -0.50 25.42
C PRO A 462 1.90 -2.00 25.07
N TRP A 463 1.80 -2.86 26.10
CA TRP A 463 1.75 -4.30 25.95
C TRP A 463 0.41 -4.81 25.43
N THR A 464 -0.72 -4.31 25.95
CA THR A 464 -2.04 -4.74 25.47
C THR A 464 -2.30 -4.23 24.05
N ASN A 465 -1.91 -2.99 23.74
CA ASN A 465 -1.95 -2.47 22.36
C ASN A 465 -1.12 -3.34 21.41
N ALA A 466 0.10 -3.74 21.79
CA ALA A 466 0.93 -4.61 20.98
C ALA A 466 0.29 -5.99 20.79
N MET A 467 -0.20 -6.61 21.86
CA MET A 467 -0.85 -7.92 21.81
C MET A 467 -2.07 -7.91 20.89
N VAL A 468 -2.98 -6.94 21.05
CA VAL A 468 -4.20 -6.84 20.24
C VAL A 468 -3.86 -6.59 18.78
N ASN A 469 -2.92 -5.69 18.49
CA ASN A 469 -2.50 -5.40 17.11
C ASN A 469 -1.82 -6.60 16.43
N LEU A 470 -0.91 -7.29 17.13
CA LEU A 470 -0.23 -8.47 16.60
C LEU A 470 -1.22 -9.62 16.36
N THR A 471 -2.22 -9.77 17.23
CA THR A 471 -3.31 -10.73 17.03
C THR A 471 -4.14 -10.37 15.80
N GLY A 472 -4.48 -9.08 15.65
CA GLY A 472 -5.12 -8.56 14.44
C GLY A 472 -4.32 -8.86 13.18
N PHE A 473 -3.01 -8.58 13.18
CA PHE A 473 -2.12 -8.88 12.05
C PHE A 473 -2.09 -10.38 11.72
N ALA A 474 -2.00 -11.25 12.74
CA ALA A 474 -2.06 -12.69 12.53
C ALA A 474 -3.39 -13.12 11.88
N ALA A 475 -4.52 -12.55 12.31
CA ALA A 475 -5.83 -12.80 11.73
C ALA A 475 -5.92 -12.30 10.27
N LEU A 476 -5.36 -11.13 9.93
CA LEU A 476 -5.31 -10.65 8.55
C LEU A 476 -4.50 -11.58 7.64
N ILE A 477 -3.37 -12.10 8.14
CA ILE A 477 -2.53 -13.06 7.44
C ILE A 477 -3.31 -14.37 7.24
N ALA A 478 -3.95 -14.88 8.29
CA ALA A 478 -4.78 -16.09 8.22
C ALA A 478 -5.90 -15.94 7.18
N THR A 479 -6.61 -14.80 7.17
CA THR A 479 -7.63 -14.46 6.16
C THR A 479 -7.07 -14.48 4.74
N ALA A 480 -5.88 -13.93 4.52
CA ALA A 480 -5.25 -13.96 3.19
C ALA A 480 -4.91 -15.39 2.73
N HIS A 481 -4.48 -16.25 3.66
CA HIS A 481 -4.26 -17.66 3.38
C HIS A 481 -5.56 -18.42 3.12
N ALA A 482 -6.57 -18.24 3.97
CA ALA A 482 -7.90 -18.84 3.83
C ALA A 482 -8.56 -18.44 2.49
N ALA A 483 -8.63 -17.14 2.18
CA ALA A 483 -9.20 -16.66 0.92
C ALA A 483 -8.48 -17.25 -0.30
N SER A 484 -7.15 -17.40 -0.22
CA SER A 484 -6.38 -18.03 -1.28
C SER A 484 -6.59 -19.54 -1.36
N TRP A 485 -6.83 -20.23 -0.25
CA TRP A 485 -7.15 -21.65 -0.20
C TRP A 485 -8.54 -21.89 -0.81
N PHE A 486 -9.55 -21.11 -0.40
CA PHE A 486 -10.90 -21.18 -0.98
C PHE A 486 -10.90 -20.97 -2.50
N LYS A 487 -10.12 -19.99 -3.00
CA LYS A 487 -10.00 -19.73 -4.45
C LYS A 487 -9.34 -20.87 -5.24
N ARG A 488 -8.53 -21.70 -4.60
CA ARG A 488 -7.89 -22.86 -5.24
C ARG A 488 -8.82 -24.07 -5.36
N GLN A 489 -9.98 -24.05 -4.68
CA GLN A 489 -10.95 -25.15 -4.67
C GLN A 489 -10.30 -26.52 -4.40
N PRO A 490 -9.52 -26.68 -3.31
CA PRO A 490 -8.75 -27.90 -3.05
C PRO A 490 -9.62 -29.15 -2.89
N TRP A 491 -10.91 -28.98 -2.57
CA TRP A 491 -11.89 -30.06 -2.53
C TRP A 491 -12.37 -30.54 -3.91
N ARG A 492 -12.01 -29.88 -5.02
CA ARG A 492 -12.40 -30.28 -6.39
C ARG A 492 -11.38 -31.16 -7.11
N GLY A 493 -10.32 -31.61 -6.44
CA GLY A 493 -9.40 -32.62 -6.99
C GLY A 493 -8.70 -33.40 -5.88
N LEU A 494 -8.94 -34.72 -5.83
CA LEU A 494 -7.97 -35.63 -5.22
C LEU A 494 -6.65 -35.49 -6.01
N PRO A 495 -5.47 -35.58 -5.37
CA PRO A 495 -4.21 -35.64 -6.11
C PRO A 495 -4.34 -36.75 -7.16
N ALA A 496 -4.17 -36.41 -8.44
CA ALA A 496 -4.06 -37.42 -9.47
C ALA A 496 -2.97 -38.40 -9.03
N GLU A 497 -3.32 -39.67 -8.92
CA GLU A 497 -2.38 -40.74 -8.66
C GLU A 497 -1.24 -40.57 -9.67
N PRO A 498 0.03 -40.46 -9.23
CA PRO A 498 1.13 -40.30 -10.16
C PRO A 498 1.06 -41.46 -11.15
N ALA A 499 0.86 -41.13 -12.44
CA ALA A 499 0.83 -42.12 -13.49
C ALA A 499 2.07 -43.02 -13.35
N PRO A 500 1.93 -44.35 -13.42
CA PRO A 500 3.07 -45.25 -13.32
C PRO A 500 4.12 -44.82 -14.35
N SER A 501 5.34 -44.61 -13.85
CA SER A 501 6.50 -44.18 -14.61
C SER A 501 6.82 -45.18 -15.74
N SER A 502 6.18 -45.04 -16.89
CA SER A 502 6.58 -45.71 -18.14
C SER A 502 7.74 -44.95 -18.77
N ALA A 503 8.87 -44.94 -18.07
CA ALA A 503 10.15 -44.52 -18.62
C ALA A 503 11.26 -45.25 -17.87
N GLU A 504 11.35 -46.56 -18.11
CA GLU A 504 12.59 -47.29 -17.88
C GLU A 504 13.67 -46.67 -18.79
N PRO A 505 14.80 -46.20 -18.25
CA PRO A 505 15.82 -45.56 -19.07
C PRO A 505 16.48 -46.60 -19.97
N ALA A 506 16.41 -46.39 -21.29
CA ALA A 506 17.07 -47.25 -22.27
C ALA A 506 18.57 -47.45 -21.92
N PRO A 507 19.10 -48.68 -22.05
CA PRO A 507 20.49 -48.97 -21.67
C PRO A 507 21.46 -48.20 -22.56
N ARG A 508 22.50 -47.63 -21.94
CA ARG A 508 23.55 -46.86 -22.63
C ARG A 508 24.28 -47.75 -23.64
N PRO A 509 24.56 -47.28 -24.87
CA PRO A 509 25.40 -48.03 -25.80
C PRO A 509 26.84 -48.14 -25.30
N ALA A 510 27.45 -49.31 -25.51
CA ALA A 510 28.79 -49.66 -25.05
C ALA A 510 29.88 -48.78 -25.71
N PRO A 511 31.05 -48.58 -25.06
CA PRO A 511 32.13 -47.76 -25.61
C PRO A 511 32.74 -48.41 -26.86
N LEU A 512 32.88 -47.64 -27.93
CA LEU A 512 33.59 -48.04 -29.15
C LEU A 512 35.08 -48.28 -28.86
N ALA A 513 35.59 -49.42 -29.34
CA ALA A 513 37.00 -49.80 -29.23
C ALA A 513 37.94 -48.82 -29.97
N PRO A 514 39.20 -48.67 -29.52
CA PRO A 514 40.13 -47.69 -30.09
C PRO A 514 40.53 -48.06 -31.53
N ARG A 515 40.45 -47.06 -32.41
CA ARG A 515 40.81 -47.13 -33.83
C ARG A 515 42.33 -47.30 -33.98
N LYS A 516 42.79 -48.37 -34.64
CA LYS A 516 44.22 -48.57 -34.99
C LYS A 516 44.72 -47.41 -35.87
N ALA A 517 45.91 -46.91 -35.55
CA ALA A 517 46.57 -45.82 -36.27
C ALA A 517 46.88 -46.21 -37.72
N GLN A 518 46.61 -45.31 -38.66
CA GLN A 518 47.09 -45.41 -40.04
C GLN A 518 48.53 -44.84 -40.14
N PRO A 519 49.44 -45.46 -40.91
CA PRO A 519 50.78 -44.92 -41.12
C PRO A 519 50.77 -43.74 -42.10
N ALA A 520 51.77 -42.86 -41.93
CA ALA A 520 51.95 -41.59 -42.63
C ALA A 520 52.12 -41.75 -44.16
N PRO A 521 51.75 -40.72 -44.97
CA PRO A 521 51.82 -40.79 -46.42
C PRO A 521 53.24 -40.62 -46.97
N ASP A 522 53.51 -41.39 -48.03
CA ASP A 522 54.74 -41.50 -48.81
C ASP A 522 54.99 -40.27 -49.72
N PRO A 523 56.18 -39.63 -49.71
CA PRO A 523 56.40 -38.34 -50.38
C PRO A 523 56.67 -38.39 -51.90
N THR A 524 56.43 -39.50 -52.61
CA THR A 524 56.86 -39.64 -54.02
C THR A 524 55.75 -39.72 -55.08
N ARG A 525 54.58 -39.07 -54.90
CA ARG A 525 53.52 -39.05 -55.94
C ARG A 525 53.22 -37.64 -56.50
N PRO A 526 53.31 -37.43 -57.82
CA PRO A 526 53.06 -36.12 -58.42
C PRO A 526 51.55 -35.83 -58.62
N ALA A 527 51.22 -34.53 -58.56
CA ALA A 527 49.87 -33.97 -58.63
C ALA A 527 49.15 -34.25 -59.96
N ARG A 528 47.82 -34.45 -59.91
CA ARG A 528 46.94 -34.37 -61.08
C ARG A 528 45.71 -33.50 -60.81
N SER A 529 45.48 -32.61 -61.76
CA SER A 529 44.42 -31.61 -61.92
C SER A 529 43.25 -32.11 -62.77
N SER A 530 42.02 -31.68 -62.45
CA SER A 530 40.84 -31.48 -63.35
C SER A 530 39.61 -31.28 -62.45
N GLY A 531 38.86 -30.17 -62.42
CA GLY A 531 38.12 -29.50 -63.50
C GLY A 531 36.59 -29.59 -63.18
N PRO A 532 35.75 -28.53 -63.37
CA PRO A 532 34.42 -28.41 -62.74
C PRO A 532 33.24 -28.82 -63.64
N ARG A 533 32.05 -29.09 -63.07
CA ARG A 533 30.81 -29.28 -63.86
C ARG A 533 29.55 -28.70 -63.19
N ALA A 534 28.71 -28.16 -64.06
CA ALA A 534 27.65 -27.18 -63.86
C ALA A 534 26.24 -27.74 -63.57
N MET A 535 25.43 -26.90 -62.90
CA MET A 535 24.06 -26.43 -63.22
C MET A 535 23.02 -27.41 -63.81
N ARG A 536 21.83 -27.46 -63.18
CA ARG A 536 20.53 -27.67 -63.85
C ARG A 536 19.37 -27.11 -63.02
N GLU A 537 18.51 -26.38 -63.71
CA GLU A 537 17.27 -25.72 -63.30
C GLU A 537 16.08 -26.70 -63.21
N SER A 538 15.02 -26.36 -62.46
CA SER A 538 13.63 -26.23 -62.96
C SER A 538 12.59 -26.12 -61.82
N CYS A 539 11.68 -25.16 -61.98
CA CYS A 539 10.36 -25.03 -61.33
C CYS A 539 9.29 -25.26 -62.43
N PRO A 540 8.01 -25.60 -62.15
CA PRO A 540 7.01 -24.54 -61.94
C PRO A 540 5.84 -24.86 -60.98
N ALA A 541 5.01 -23.83 -60.80
CA ALA A 541 3.85 -23.61 -59.92
C ALA A 541 2.56 -24.44 -60.20
N ALA A 542 1.62 -24.46 -59.23
CA ALA A 542 0.31 -23.75 -59.26
C ALA A 542 -0.88 -24.49 -58.57
N GLU A 543 -1.85 -23.68 -58.10
CA GLU A 543 -3.27 -23.98 -57.75
C GLU A 543 -3.59 -24.61 -56.37
N GLY A 544 -4.61 -24.22 -55.59
CA GLY A 544 -5.68 -23.22 -55.77
C GLY A 544 -7.07 -23.75 -55.36
N ARG A 545 -7.49 -23.51 -54.10
CA ARG A 545 -8.91 -23.38 -53.60
C ARG A 545 -9.82 -24.63 -53.62
N PRO A 546 -11.03 -24.61 -53.01
CA PRO A 546 -11.82 -23.49 -52.42
C PRO A 546 -11.63 -23.20 -50.92
#